data_AF-A0A432ZPV2-F1
#
_entry.id   AF-A0A432ZPV2-F1
#
_cell.length_a   1.000
_cell.length_b   1.000
_cell.length_c   1.000
_cell.angle_alpha   90.00
_cell.angle_beta   90.00
_cell.angle_gamma   90.00
#
_symmetry.space_group_name_H-M   'P 1'
#
loop_
_entity.id
_entity.type
_entity.pdbx_description
1 polymer ?
#
loop_
_entity_poly.entity_id
_entity_poly.type
_entity_poly.pdbx_seq_one_letter_code
_entity_poly.pdbx_strand_id
1 'polypeptide(L)'
;MKVNYPYWKVIIGFTLCPAVAGFFLGGVIIFEGLSSDEAYEVSDIMRFALVGPIFTSLVGFVVFCIPASIAALIYARLRLYKTWYSYLFVMLLGGVNAHIWEFIWSSNHKSLFETDLSFLLGVFSSLLVACFVIPSKRPGTAKGESE
;
A
#
# COMPACT_ATOMS: atom_id res chain seq x y z
N MET A 1 -24.48 -15.07 17.08
CA MET A 1 -23.01 -14.85 17.17
C MET A 1 -22.68 -13.46 16.63
N LYS A 2 -22.17 -12.54 17.47
CA LYS A 2 -21.67 -11.25 16.98
C LYS A 2 -20.42 -11.51 16.15
N VAL A 3 -20.52 -11.33 14.84
CA VAL A 3 -19.35 -11.42 13.95
C VAL A 3 -18.51 -10.18 14.22
N ASN A 4 -17.45 -10.34 15.01
CA ASN A 4 -16.53 -9.26 15.33
C ASN A 4 -15.75 -8.84 14.08
N TYR A 5 -15.55 -7.52 13.93
CA TYR A 5 -14.74 -6.98 12.85
C TYR A 5 -13.29 -7.52 12.95
N PRO A 6 -12.67 -7.97 11.85
CA PRO A 6 -11.35 -8.58 11.88
C PRO A 6 -10.24 -7.52 11.99
N TYR A 7 -10.17 -6.82 13.12
CA TYR A 7 -9.24 -5.71 13.38
C TYR A 7 -7.78 -6.07 13.07
N TRP A 8 -7.31 -7.23 13.56
CA TRP A 8 -5.94 -7.69 13.35
C TRP A 8 -5.61 -7.90 11.88
N LYS A 9 -6.53 -8.47 11.10
CA LYS A 9 -6.35 -8.64 9.65
C LYS A 9 -6.18 -7.29 8.96
N VAL A 10 -6.99 -6.30 9.35
CA VAL A 10 -6.95 -4.94 8.79
C VAL A 10 -5.66 -4.23 9.16
N ILE A 11 -5.27 -4.25 10.43
CA ILE A 11 -4.07 -3.56 10.91
C ILE A 11 -2.82 -4.16 10.26
N ILE A 12 -2.62 -5.48 10.37
CA ILE A 12 -1.44 -6.15 9.82
C ILE A 12 -1.38 -5.99 8.30
N GLY A 13 -2.50 -6.16 7.62
CA GLY A 13 -2.56 -6.05 6.16
C GLY A 13 -2.15 -4.67 5.66
N PHE A 14 -2.70 -3.60 6.24
CA PHE A 14 -2.35 -2.23 5.85
C PHE A 14 -0.98 -1.78 6.34
N THR A 15 -0.50 -2.26 7.49
CA THR A 15 0.88 -1.99 7.94
C THR A 15 1.90 -2.61 6.97
N LEU A 16 1.60 -3.74 6.34
CA LEU A 16 2.46 -4.38 5.32
C LEU A 16 2.33 -3.75 3.93
N CYS A 17 1.41 -2.80 3.74
CA CYS A 17 1.18 -2.13 2.45
C CYS A 17 2.45 -1.55 1.80
N PRO A 18 3.38 -0.89 2.55
CA PRO A 18 4.58 -0.36 1.93
C PRO A 18 5.54 -1.43 1.42
N ALA A 19 5.50 -2.64 1.97
CA ALA A 19 6.26 -3.76 1.43
C ALA A 19 5.78 -4.12 0.01
N VAL A 20 4.46 -4.08 -0.21
CA VAL A 20 3.86 -4.29 -1.53
C VAL A 20 4.30 -3.18 -2.49
N ALA A 21 4.23 -1.92 -2.06
CA ALA A 21 4.70 -0.78 -2.85
C ALA A 21 6.19 -0.93 -3.23
N GLY A 22 7.05 -1.24 -2.25
CA GLY A 22 8.48 -1.42 -2.48
C GLY A 22 8.80 -2.56 -3.44
N PHE A 23 8.02 -3.65 -3.42
CA PHE A 23 8.17 -4.74 -4.38
C PHE A 23 7.91 -4.26 -5.83
N PHE A 24 6.82 -3.54 -6.06
CA PHE A 24 6.53 -2.98 -7.38
C PHE A 24 7.57 -1.95 -7.83
N LEU A 25 8.03 -1.09 -6.91
CA LEU A 25 9.07 -0.12 -7.20
C LEU A 25 10.37 -0.80 -7.65
N GLY A 26 10.77 -1.90 -6.99
CA GLY A 26 11.94 -2.67 -7.41
C GLY A 26 11.79 -3.24 -8.82
N GLY A 27 10.60 -3.74 -9.15
CA GLY A 27 10.30 -4.19 -10.51
C GLY A 27 10.44 -3.08 -11.56
N VAL A 28 9.98 -1.86 -11.25
CA VAL A 28 10.14 -0.69 -12.14
C VAL A 28 11.61 -0.33 -12.33
N ILE A 29 12.38 -0.25 -11.24
CA ILE A 29 13.82 0.07 -11.29
C ILE A 29 14.57 -0.93 -12.17
N ILE A 30 14.26 -2.21 -12.05
CA ILE A 30 14.88 -3.26 -12.88
C ILE A 30 14.46 -3.12 -14.34
N PHE A 31 13.17 -2.88 -14.60
CA PHE A 31 12.68 -2.71 -15.96
C PHE A 31 13.32 -1.50 -16.67
N GLU A 32 13.47 -0.39 -15.95
CA GLU A 32 14.18 0.80 -16.46
C GLU A 32 15.67 0.50 -16.70
N GLY A 33 16.33 -0.20 -15.78
CA GLY A 33 17.72 -0.63 -15.93
C GLY A 33 17.94 -1.55 -17.12
N LEU A 34 17.03 -2.50 -17.38
CA LEU A 34 17.07 -3.39 -18.55
C LEU A 34 16.76 -2.70 -19.87
N SER A 35 16.05 -1.57 -19.81
CA SER A 35 15.76 -0.76 -20.99
C SER A 35 16.91 0.19 -21.33
N SER A 36 17.91 0.33 -20.45
CA SER A 36 19.14 1.05 -20.76
C SER A 36 20.03 0.21 -21.67
N ASP A 37 20.80 0.87 -22.55
CA ASP A 37 21.64 0.25 -23.60
C ASP A 37 22.86 -0.51 -23.04
N GLU A 38 22.84 -0.89 -21.76
CA GLU A 38 23.91 -1.61 -21.09
C GLU A 38 23.77 -3.13 -21.31
N ALA A 39 24.84 -3.74 -21.82
CA ALA A 39 24.91 -5.17 -22.03
C ALA A 39 25.13 -5.92 -20.70
N TYR A 40 24.04 -6.27 -20.03
CA TYR A 40 24.07 -7.14 -18.84
C TYR A 40 24.07 -8.62 -19.22
N GLU A 41 24.85 -9.44 -18.50
CA GLU A 41 24.74 -10.89 -18.60
C GLU A 41 23.38 -11.37 -18.06
N VAL A 42 22.78 -12.38 -18.71
CA VAL A 42 21.47 -12.94 -18.33
C VAL A 42 21.43 -13.42 -16.88
N SER A 43 22.54 -13.95 -16.37
CA SER A 43 22.69 -14.40 -14.99
C SER A 43 22.59 -13.25 -13.98
N ASP A 44 23.13 -12.08 -14.32
CA ASP A 44 23.06 -10.90 -13.45
C ASP A 44 21.66 -10.31 -13.48
N ILE A 45 21.03 -10.25 -14.65
CA ILE A 45 19.63 -9.85 -14.81
C ILE A 45 18.72 -10.70 -13.92
N MET A 46 18.87 -12.04 -13.94
CA MET A 46 18.08 -12.92 -13.09
C MET A 46 18.32 -12.69 -11.59
N ARG A 47 19.57 -12.44 -11.17
CA ARG A 47 19.90 -12.16 -9.77
C ARG A 47 19.30 -10.84 -9.30
N PHE A 48 19.45 -9.78 -10.10
CA PHE A 48 18.84 -8.48 -9.79
C PHE A 48 17.33 -8.56 -9.78
N ALA A 49 16.71 -9.22 -10.76
CA ALA A 49 15.25 -9.40 -10.84
C ALA A 49 14.68 -10.14 -9.62
N LEU A 50 15.42 -11.08 -9.04
CA LEU A 50 14.98 -11.83 -7.87
C LEU A 50 15.19 -11.04 -6.56
N VAL A 51 16.36 -10.44 -6.39
CA VAL A 51 16.77 -9.83 -5.11
C VAL A 51 16.31 -8.37 -5.00
N GLY A 52 16.30 -7.64 -6.11
CA GLY A 52 15.95 -6.22 -6.17
C GLY A 52 14.58 -5.92 -5.57
N PRO A 53 13.48 -6.54 -6.04
CA PRO A 53 12.14 -6.30 -5.52
C PRO A 53 11.99 -6.68 -4.04
N ILE A 54 12.68 -7.72 -3.59
CA ILE A 54 12.68 -8.14 -2.18
C ILE A 54 13.37 -7.08 -1.32
N PHE A 55 14.53 -6.60 -1.76
CA PHE A 55 15.29 -5.59 -1.05
C PHE A 55 14.53 -4.27 -0.97
N THR A 56 13.97 -3.79 -2.09
CA THR A 56 13.17 -2.56 -2.11
C THR A 56 11.87 -2.72 -1.32
N SER A 57 11.28 -3.91 -1.27
CA SER A 57 10.15 -4.23 -0.40
C SER A 57 10.50 -4.06 1.08
N LEU A 58 11.67 -4.58 1.50
CA LEU A 58 12.16 -4.44 2.88
C LEU A 58 12.43 -2.98 3.23
N VAL A 59 13.12 -2.25 2.35
CA VAL A 59 13.42 -0.81 2.53
C VAL A 59 12.12 -0.01 2.60
N GLY A 60 11.20 -0.23 1.66
CA GLY A 60 9.89 0.42 1.63
C GLY A 60 9.10 0.18 2.91
N PHE A 61 9.12 -1.06 3.43
CA PHE A 61 8.52 -1.36 4.72
C PHE A 61 9.19 -0.59 5.86
N VAL A 62 10.50 -0.64 6.01
CA VAL A 62 11.21 0.02 7.13
C VAL A 62 10.99 1.53 7.12
N VAL A 63 11.02 2.16 5.94
CA VAL A 63 10.87 3.62 5.81
C VAL A 63 9.42 4.06 6.03
N PHE A 64 8.43 3.33 5.51
CA PHE A 64 7.03 3.75 5.49
C PHE A 64 6.12 2.97 6.47
N CYS A 65 6.65 2.10 7.34
CA CYS A 65 5.80 1.34 8.28
C CYS A 65 5.05 2.25 9.26
N ILE A 66 5.66 3.37 9.66
CA ILE A 66 5.08 4.32 10.61
C ILE A 66 3.81 4.97 10.02
N PRO A 67 3.87 5.70 8.89
CA PRO A 67 2.68 6.28 8.30
C PRO A 67 1.65 5.21 7.93
N ALA A 68 2.07 4.06 7.41
CA ALA A 68 1.17 2.96 7.08
C ALA A 68 0.41 2.42 8.30
N SER A 69 1.07 2.31 9.46
CA SER A 69 0.44 1.87 10.70
C SER A 69 -0.57 2.88 11.22
N ILE A 70 -0.30 4.19 11.09
CA ILE A 70 -1.25 5.25 11.43
C ILE A 70 -2.52 5.12 10.58
N ALA A 71 -2.36 4.99 9.25
CA ALA A 71 -3.48 4.79 8.34
C ALA A 71 -4.25 3.50 8.66
N ALA A 72 -3.55 2.40 8.93
CA ALA A 72 -4.14 1.12 9.30
C ALA A 72 -5.02 1.22 10.56
N LEU A 73 -4.58 1.98 11.57
CA LEU A 73 -5.37 2.24 12.77
C LEU A 73 -6.62 3.07 12.47
N ILE A 74 -6.53 4.08 11.60
CA ILE A 74 -7.68 4.88 11.15
C ILE A 74 -8.70 3.96 10.45
N TYR A 75 -8.25 3.13 9.51
CA TYR A 75 -9.10 2.18 8.78
C TYR A 75 -9.78 1.17 9.72
N ALA A 76 -9.04 0.67 10.71
CA ALA A 76 -9.55 -0.25 11.70
C ALA A 76 -10.60 0.41 12.61
N ARG A 77 -10.37 1.66 13.04
CA ARG A 77 -11.31 2.44 13.85
C ARG A 77 -12.61 2.75 13.10
N LEU A 78 -12.52 3.09 11.82
CA LEU A 78 -13.68 3.38 10.97
C LEU A 78 -14.47 2.13 10.55
N ARG A 79 -13.95 0.92 10.80
CA ARG A 79 -14.58 -0.36 10.44
C ARG A 79 -14.97 -0.41 8.95
N LEU A 80 -14.01 -0.17 8.07
CA LEU A 80 -14.25 -0.17 6.63
C LEU A 80 -14.74 -1.54 6.13
N TYR A 81 -15.74 -1.53 5.24
CA TYR A 81 -16.28 -2.73 4.59
C TYR A 81 -16.14 -2.60 3.08
N LYS A 82 -16.20 -3.73 2.36
CA LYS A 82 -16.09 -3.76 0.89
C LYS A 82 -17.21 -2.94 0.22
N THR A 83 -16.92 -1.67 0.04
CA THR A 83 -17.77 -0.65 -0.58
C THR A 83 -16.87 0.23 -1.42
N TRP A 84 -17.37 0.72 -2.56
CA TRP A 84 -16.64 1.64 -3.44
C TRP A 84 -16.05 2.83 -2.67
N TYR A 85 -16.81 3.43 -1.76
CA TYR A 85 -16.36 4.55 -0.93
C TYR A 85 -15.19 4.18 -0.02
N SER A 86 -15.18 2.96 0.54
CA SER A 86 -14.06 2.50 1.36
C SER A 86 -12.79 2.30 0.52
N TYR A 87 -12.92 1.79 -0.71
CA TYR A 87 -11.77 1.67 -1.63
C TYR A 87 -11.21 3.04 -2.01
N LEU A 88 -12.07 3.99 -2.41
CA LEU A 88 -11.63 5.35 -2.71
C LEU A 88 -10.96 6.02 -1.52
N PHE A 89 -11.55 5.90 -0.34
CA PHE A 89 -11.00 6.49 0.88
C PHE A 89 -9.61 5.92 1.19
N VAL A 90 -9.44 4.62 1.08
CA VAL A 90 -8.15 3.95 1.32
C VAL A 90 -7.13 4.33 0.25
N MET A 91 -7.52 4.40 -1.03
CA MET A 91 -6.65 4.86 -2.11
C MET A 91 -6.12 6.27 -1.85
N LEU A 92 -7.02 7.22 -1.63
CA LEU A 92 -6.66 8.63 -1.43
C LEU A 92 -5.84 8.81 -0.16
N LEU A 93 -6.26 8.22 0.95
CA LEU A 93 -5.53 8.35 2.21
C LEU A 93 -4.16 7.67 2.13
N GLY A 94 -4.04 6.52 1.45
CA GLY A 94 -2.78 5.82 1.22
C GLY A 94 -1.79 6.66 0.40
N GLY A 95 -2.24 7.21 -0.72
CA GLY A 95 -1.43 8.09 -1.56
C GLY A 95 -0.99 9.36 -0.84
N VAL A 96 -1.92 10.07 -0.21
CA VAL A 96 -1.62 11.31 0.54
C VAL A 96 -0.65 11.04 1.68
N ASN A 97 -0.84 9.95 2.42
CA ASN A 97 0.02 9.62 3.55
C ASN A 97 1.44 9.24 3.10
N ALA A 98 1.59 8.53 1.97
CA ALA A 98 2.89 8.26 1.37
C ALA A 98 3.58 9.56 0.91
N HIS A 99 2.84 10.46 0.27
CA HIS A 99 3.35 11.74 -0.20
C HIS A 99 3.81 12.66 0.93
N ILE A 100 2.98 12.80 1.98
CA ILE A 100 3.33 13.59 3.17
C ILE A 100 4.57 13.01 3.86
N TRP A 101 4.66 11.68 3.97
CA TRP A 101 5.81 11.04 4.58
C TRP A 101 7.09 11.27 3.77
N GLU A 102 7.02 11.16 2.44
CA GLU A 102 8.15 11.46 1.57
C GLU A 102 8.61 12.92 1.73
N PHE A 103 7.68 13.87 1.81
CA PHE A 103 8.02 15.28 2.06
C PHE A 103 8.76 15.50 3.39
N ILE A 104 8.41 14.73 4.44
CA ILE A 104 9.06 14.78 5.75
C ILE A 104 10.45 14.09 5.73
N TRP A 105 10.56 12.97 5.03
CA TRP A 105 11.74 12.09 5.05
C TRP A 105 12.81 12.47 4.02
N SER A 106 12.41 12.97 2.85
CA SER A 106 13.32 13.30 1.75
C SER A 106 13.98 14.66 1.94
N SER A 107 15.29 14.73 1.74
CA SER A 107 16.06 15.99 1.71
C SER A 107 15.87 16.79 0.42
N ASN A 108 15.34 16.16 -0.64
CA ASN A 108 14.95 16.82 -1.87
C ASN A 108 13.45 17.12 -1.80
N HIS A 109 13.12 18.31 -1.30
CA HIS A 109 11.74 18.79 -1.24
C HIS A 109 11.24 19.12 -2.66
N LYS A 110 10.67 18.13 -3.34
CA LYS A 110 9.76 18.40 -4.45
C LYS A 110 8.51 19.10 -3.92
N SER A 111 7.84 19.86 -4.79
CA SER A 111 6.67 20.62 -4.36
C SER A 111 5.56 19.68 -3.88
N LEU A 112 4.85 20.08 -2.82
CA LEU A 112 3.73 19.32 -2.25
C LEU A 112 2.61 18.99 -3.26
N PHE A 113 2.57 19.67 -4.41
CA PHE A 113 1.54 19.54 -5.44
C PHE A 113 1.99 18.74 -6.67
N GLU A 114 3.25 18.31 -6.76
CA GLU A 114 3.67 17.41 -7.82
C GLU A 114 3.24 15.97 -7.53
N THR A 115 2.74 15.29 -8.56
CA THR A 115 2.33 13.89 -8.43
C THR A 115 3.57 13.02 -8.44
N ASP A 116 4.08 12.67 -7.27
CA ASP A 116 5.27 11.84 -7.14
C ASP A 116 4.95 10.34 -7.25
N LEU A 117 5.97 9.56 -7.64
CA LEU A 117 5.89 8.10 -7.71
C LEU A 117 5.40 7.49 -6.40
N SER A 118 5.74 8.07 -5.24
CA SER A 118 5.28 7.60 -3.94
C SER A 118 3.78 7.76 -3.73
N PHE A 119 3.17 8.82 -4.29
CA PHE A 119 1.71 8.97 -4.26
C PHE A 119 1.05 7.84 -5.05
N LEU A 120 1.51 7.59 -6.29
CA LEU A 120 0.97 6.54 -7.15
C LEU A 120 1.16 5.15 -6.52
N LEU A 121 2.36 4.87 -6.02
CA LEU A 121 2.66 3.63 -5.29
C LEU A 121 1.78 3.47 -4.06
N GLY A 122 1.55 4.53 -3.29
CA GLY A 122 0.65 4.55 -2.14
C GLY A 122 -0.79 4.25 -2.53
N VAL A 123 -1.30 4.86 -3.60
CA VAL A 123 -2.65 4.60 -4.14
C VAL A 123 -2.83 3.15 -4.55
N PHE A 124 -1.94 2.63 -5.41
CA PHE A 124 -2.08 1.29 -5.98
C PHE A 124 -1.84 0.19 -4.94
N SER A 125 -0.82 0.34 -4.09
CA SER A 125 -0.56 -0.64 -3.03
C SER A 125 -1.72 -0.69 -2.03
N SER A 126 -2.26 0.47 -1.62
CA SER A 126 -3.37 0.52 -0.68
C SER A 126 -4.65 -0.07 -1.27
N LEU A 127 -4.91 0.16 -2.56
CA LEU A 127 -6.03 -0.46 -3.27
C LEU A 127 -5.88 -1.99 -3.33
N LEU A 128 -4.69 -2.48 -3.71
CA LEU A 128 -4.42 -3.90 -3.82
C LEU A 128 -4.62 -4.58 -2.47
N VAL A 129 -4.03 -4.03 -1.41
CA VAL A 129 -4.20 -4.52 -0.04
C VAL A 129 -5.67 -4.48 0.38
N ALA A 130 -6.39 -3.39 0.09
CA ALA A 130 -7.81 -3.25 0.42
C ALA A 130 -8.67 -4.39 -0.16
N CYS A 131 -8.40 -4.83 -1.38
CA CYS A 131 -9.12 -5.93 -2.04
C CYS A 131 -9.07 -7.25 -1.25
N PHE A 132 -7.93 -7.54 -0.62
CA PHE A 132 -7.70 -8.76 0.15
C PHE A 132 -8.05 -8.63 1.65
N VAL A 133 -7.84 -7.43 2.19
CA VAL A 133 -7.86 -7.18 3.63
C VAL A 133 -9.24 -6.78 4.14
N ILE A 134 -9.95 -5.89 3.41
CA ILE A 134 -11.24 -5.36 3.85
C ILE A 134 -12.31 -6.47 3.86
N PRO A 135 -13.06 -6.64 4.97
CA PRO A 135 -14.11 -7.65 5.04
C PRO A 135 -15.35 -7.25 4.21
N SER A 136 -16.00 -8.24 3.59
CA SER A 136 -17.34 -8.04 3.04
C SER A 136 -18.35 -7.90 4.18
N LYS A 137 -19.26 -6.93 4.08
CA LYS A 137 -20.37 -6.79 5.03
C LYS A 137 -21.28 -8.00 4.83
N ARG A 138 -21.38 -8.89 5.82
CA ARG A 138 -22.28 -10.06 5.71
C ARG A 138 -23.73 -9.55 5.55
N PRO A 139 -24.50 -10.02 4.55
CA PRO A 139 -25.93 -9.76 4.47
C PRO A 139 -26.61 -10.56 5.60
N GLY A 140 -26.88 -9.91 6.74
CA GLY A 140 -27.47 -10.61 7.88
C GLY A 140 -27.94 -9.74 9.07
N THR A 141 -27.81 -8.42 8.99
CA THR A 141 -28.37 -7.50 10.01
C THR A 141 -29.13 -6.36 9.33
N ALA A 142 -30.11 -6.74 8.52
CA ALA A 142 -31.15 -5.86 8.01
C ALA A 142 -32.45 -6.66 7.95
N LYS A 143 -32.95 -7.07 9.11
CA LYS A 143 -34.35 -7.48 9.32
C LYS A 143 -34.65 -7.39 10.81
N GLY A 144 -35.63 -6.56 11.15
CA GLY A 144 -36.26 -6.51 12.47
C GLY A 144 -35.95 -5.26 13.27
N GLU A 145 -36.63 -4.17 12.96
CA GLU A 145 -37.27 -3.27 13.94
C GLU A 145 -38.16 -2.31 13.14
N SER A 146 -39.29 -2.86 12.71
CA SER A 146 -40.47 -2.13 12.28
C SER A 146 -41.64 -2.81 12.95
N GLU A 147 -41.86 -2.49 14.22
CA GLU A 147 -43.15 -2.53 14.92
C GLU A 147 -43.17 -1.37 15.93
#